data_AF-A0A0F9B7T7-F1
#
_entry.id   AF-A0A0F9B7T7-F1
#
_cell.length_a   1.000
_cell.length_b   1.000
_cell.length_c   1.000
_cell.angle_alpha   90.00
_cell.angle_beta   90.00
_cell.angle_gamma   90.00
#
_symmetry.space_group_name_H-M   'P 1'
#
loop_
_entity.id
_entity.type
_entity.pdbx_description
1 polymer ?
#
loop_
_entity_poly.entity_id
_entity_poly.type
_entity_poly.pdbx_seq_one_letter_code
_entity_poly.pdbx_strand_id
1 'polypeptide(L)' 'VSARIEWARENPEESKWMEEMMIRKELGGYCPKDPLKFAFISTIIGLASNKYYNNNTENRLKSLINRSK' A
#
# COMPACT_ATOMS: atom_id res chain seq x y z
N VAL A 1 4.44 -19.77 -7.89
CA VAL A 1 4.61 -18.38 -7.38
C VAL A 1 4.35 -17.44 -8.56
N SER A 2 3.68 -16.30 -8.36
CA SER A 2 3.35 -15.41 -9.50
C SER A 2 4.63 -14.80 -10.06
N ALA A 3 4.79 -14.71 -11.40
CA ALA A 3 6.00 -14.17 -12.04
C ALA A 3 6.42 -12.79 -11.52
N ARG A 4 5.44 -11.98 -11.07
CA ARG A 4 5.65 -10.68 -10.43
C ARG A 4 6.37 -10.77 -9.07
N ILE A 5 6.10 -11.81 -8.29
CA ILE A 5 6.72 -12.04 -6.97
C ILE A 5 8.17 -12.51 -7.16
N GLU A 6 8.42 -13.31 -8.19
CA GLU A 6 9.75 -13.80 -8.53
C GLU A 6 10.65 -12.65 -9.02
N TRP A 7 10.14 -11.82 -9.94
CA TRP A 7 10.84 -10.62 -10.41
C TRP A 7 11.16 -9.61 -9.29
N ALA A 8 10.22 -9.38 -8.36
CA ALA A 8 10.43 -8.47 -7.24
C ALA A 8 11.49 -8.98 -6.25
N ARG A 9 11.65 -10.31 -6.15
CA ARG A 9 12.68 -10.93 -5.32
C ARG A 9 14.07 -10.81 -5.96
N GLU A 10 14.13 -10.86 -7.29
CA GLU A 10 15.37 -10.65 -8.07
C GLU A 10 15.78 -9.17 -8.14
N ASN A 11 14.82 -8.23 -8.10
CA ASN A 11 15.04 -6.80 -8.24
C ASN A 11 14.43 -5.99 -7.08
N PRO A 12 14.95 -6.14 -5.84
CA PRO A 12 14.32 -5.59 -4.64
C PRO A 12 14.31 -4.05 -4.60
N GLU A 13 15.39 -3.39 -5.06
CA GLU A 13 15.49 -1.93 -5.08
C GLU A 13 14.51 -1.30 -6.08
N GLU A 14 14.42 -1.87 -7.29
CA GLU A 14 13.50 -1.40 -8.34
C GLU A 14 12.04 -1.62 -7.95
N SER A 15 11.75 -2.77 -7.32
CA SER A 15 10.41 -3.07 -6.79
C SER A 15 10.02 -2.05 -5.72
N LYS A 16 10.92 -1.71 -4.81
CA LYS A 16 10.67 -0.71 -3.76
C LYS A 16 10.45 0.68 -4.36
N TRP A 17 11.28 1.07 -5.32
CA TRP A 17 11.14 2.35 -6.01
C TRP A 17 9.80 2.47 -6.76
N MET A 18 9.36 1.41 -7.44
CA MET A 18 8.07 1.35 -8.13
C MET A 18 6.89 1.50 -7.16
N GLU A 19 6.97 0.87 -5.98
CA GLU A 19 5.96 1.00 -4.94
C GLU A 19 5.89 2.44 -4.42
N GLU A 20 7.04 3.04 -4.09
CA GLU A 20 7.12 4.44 -3.68
C GLU A 20 6.57 5.40 -4.73
N MET A 21 6.89 5.19 -6.01
CA MET A 21 6.40 6.03 -7.09
C MET A 21 4.88 5.92 -7.25
N MET A 22 4.31 4.71 -7.15
CA MET A 22 2.86 4.52 -7.22
C MET A 22 2.14 5.23 -6.07
N ILE A 23 2.66 5.10 -4.84
CA ILE A 23 2.09 5.76 -3.67
C ILE A 23 2.16 7.28 -3.82
N ARG A 24 3.30 7.84 -4.26
CA ARG A 24 3.44 9.28 -4.51
C ARG A 24 2.47 9.76 -5.59
N LYS A 25 2.25 8.98 -6.65
CA LYS A 25 1.29 9.31 -7.71
C LYS A 25 -0.14 9.38 -7.18
N GLU A 26 -0.55 8.39 -6.39
CA GLU A 26 -1.87 8.36 -5.75
C GLU A 26 -2.06 9.52 -4.75
N LEU A 27 -0.98 9.98 -4.13
CA LEU A 27 -0.99 11.12 -3.22
C LEU A 27 -0.76 12.49 -3.90
N GLY A 28 -0.80 12.57 -5.24
CA GLY A 28 -0.62 13.82 -5.96
C GLY A 28 0.78 14.45 -5.83
N GLY A 29 1.81 13.64 -5.66
CA GLY A 29 3.21 14.06 -5.50
C GLY A 29 3.65 14.24 -4.03
N TYR A 30 2.76 14.03 -3.07
CA TYR A 30 3.14 14.05 -1.65
C TYR A 30 3.98 12.83 -1.29
N CYS A 31 5.16 13.06 -0.72
CA CYS A 31 6.07 12.02 -0.22
C CYS A 31 6.19 12.13 1.31
N PRO A 32 5.56 11.22 2.08
CA PRO A 32 5.77 11.17 3.51
C PRO A 32 7.26 10.89 3.81
N LYS A 33 7.91 11.78 4.58
CA LYS A 33 9.31 11.58 5.03
C LYS A 33 9.41 10.58 6.19
N ASP A 34 8.29 10.38 6.88
CA ASP A 34 8.18 9.46 8.00
C ASP A 34 7.84 8.05 7.47
N PRO A 35 8.70 7.04 7.70
CA PRO A 35 8.48 5.67 7.26
C PRO A 35 7.16 5.06 7.76
N LEU A 36 6.72 5.41 8.98
CA LEU A 36 5.47 4.90 9.54
C LEU A 36 4.26 5.50 8.82
N LYS A 37 4.29 6.80 8.52
CA LYS A 37 3.24 7.45 7.72
C LYS A 37 3.18 6.89 6.32
N PHE A 38 4.34 6.64 5.71
CA PHE A 38 4.41 6.02 4.40
C PHE A 38 3.78 4.62 4.41
N ALA A 39 4.16 3.75 5.36
CA ALA A 39 3.62 2.41 5.51
C ALA A 39 2.11 2.40 5.80
N PHE A 40 1.63 3.35 6.60
CA PHE A 40 0.20 3.52 6.86
C PHE A 40 -0.55 3.88 5.58
N ILE A 41 -0.10 4.92 4.87
CA ILE A 41 -0.77 5.42 3.66
C ILE A 41 -0.72 4.37 2.54
N SER A 42 0.41 3.69 2.35
CA SER A 42 0.54 2.62 1.36
C SER A 42 -0.45 1.49 1.61
N THR A 43 -0.63 1.12 2.89
CA THR A 43 -1.61 0.12 3.30
C THR A 43 -3.02 0.58 2.97
N ILE A 44 -3.40 1.82 3.32
CA ILE A 44 -4.73 2.36 3.03
C ILE A 44 -5.01 2.38 1.51
N ILE A 45 -4.06 2.87 0.71
CA ILE A 45 -4.16 2.90 -0.77
C ILE A 45 -4.28 1.49 -1.33
N GLY A 46 -3.42 0.57 -0.88
CA GLY A 46 -3.45 -0.84 -1.29
C GLY A 46 -4.80 -1.50 -1.02
N LEU A 47 -5.41 -1.19 0.13
CA LEU A 47 -6.72 -1.69 0.52
C LEU A 47 -7.88 -1.00 -0.21
N ALA A 48 -7.75 0.29 -0.54
CA ALA A 48 -8.77 1.05 -1.27
C ALA A 48 -8.79 0.74 -2.78
N SER A 49 -7.65 0.37 -3.38
CA SER A 49 -7.48 0.25 -4.85
C SER A 49 -8.21 -0.92 -5.54
N ASN A 50 -9.14 -1.63 -4.88
CA ASN A 50 -9.91 -2.76 -5.42
C ASN A 50 -9.12 -3.96 -6.00
N LYS A 51 -7.80 -3.87 -6.16
CA LYS A 51 -6.96 -4.98 -6.65
C LYS A 51 -6.85 -6.14 -5.65
N TYR A 52 -7.24 -5.91 -4.41
CA TYR A 52 -7.33 -6.90 -3.32
C TYR A 52 -8.77 -7.04 -2.80
N TYR A 53 -9.76 -7.04 -3.71
CA TYR A 53 -11.17 -7.29 -3.42
C TYR A 53 -11.33 -8.68 -2.78
N ASN A 54 -11.24 -8.72 -1.45
CA ASN A 54 -11.85 -9.75 -0.64
C ASN A 54 -12.76 -9.00 0.32
N ASN A 55 -14.05 -9.28 0.27
CA ASN A 55 -15.18 -8.51 0.83
C ASN A 55 -15.14 -8.23 2.35
N ASN A 56 -14.04 -8.58 3.03
CA ASN A 56 -13.88 -8.47 4.48
C ASN A 56 -12.91 -7.35 4.90
N THR A 57 -12.22 -6.70 3.96
CA THR A 57 -11.16 -5.75 4.33
C THR A 57 -11.68 -4.35 4.63
N GLU A 58 -12.72 -3.89 3.93
CA GLU A 58 -13.38 -2.61 4.20
C GLU A 58 -13.99 -2.57 5.61
N ASN A 59 -14.68 -3.65 6.01
CA ASN A 59 -15.26 -3.79 7.35
C ASN A 59 -14.19 -3.79 8.44
N ARG A 60 -13.04 -4.44 8.20
CA ARG A 60 -11.90 -4.41 9.13
C ARG A 60 -11.31 -3.01 9.25
N LEU A 61 -11.17 -2.28 8.15
CA LEU A 61 -10.66 -0.91 8.16
C LEU A 61 -11.57 0.03 8.96
N LYS A 62 -12.88 -0.02 8.68
CA LYS A 62 -13.90 0.74 9.41
C LYS A 62 -13.88 0.40 10.90
N SER A 63 -13.74 -0.88 11.24
CA SER A 63 -13.64 -1.34 12.64
C SER A 63 -12.40 -0.78 13.33
N LEU A 64 -11.24 -0.81 12.68
CA LEU A 64 -9.98 -0.28 13.24
C LEU A 64 -10.03 1.23 13.47
N ILE A 65 -10.58 2.00 12.52
CA ILE A 65 -10.73 3.46 12.65
C ILE A 65 -11.71 3.82 13.77
N ASN A 66 -12.84 3.08 13.88
CA ASN A 66 -13.81 3.32 14.95
C ASN A 66 -13.29 2.90 16.34
N ARG A 67 -12.33 1.98 16.42
CA ARG A 67 -11.75 1.53 17.69
C ARG A 67 -10.73 2.50 18.29
N SER A 68 -10.22 3.45 17.51
CA SER A 68 -9.25 4.46 17.97
C SER A 68 -9.89 5.82 18.32
N LYS A 69 -11.22 5.91 18.31
CA LYS A 69 -11.99 7.05 18.86
C LYS A 69 -12.36 6.76 20.31
#